data_AF-A0A081CAR4-F1
#
_entry.id   AF-A0A081CAR4-F1
#
_cell.length_a   1.000
_cell.length_b   1.000
_cell.length_c   1.000
_cell.angle_alpha   90.00
_cell.angle_beta   90.00
_cell.angle_gamma   90.00
#
_symmetry.space_group_name_H-M   'P 1'
#
loop_
_entity.id
_entity.type
_entity.pdbx_description
1 polymer ?
#
loop_
_entity_poly.entity_id
_entity_poly.type
_entity_poly.pdbx_seq_one_letter_code
_entity_poly.pdbx_strand_id
1 'polypeptide(L)'
;MNVPSTHHQAWKDLLTGKQHYDFESFAVQMIVKRLSLKVSQHPSPEILSQSMRELREMFVQNVNAPKIQRDLHKLFRKEELQ
;
A
#
# COMPACT_ATOMS: atom_id res chain seq x y z
N MET A 1 0.39 1.97 15.69
CA MET A 1 -0.27 1.12 14.67
C MET A 1 0.79 0.22 14.05
N ASN A 2 0.51 -1.07 13.88
CA ASN A 2 1.46 -1.99 13.24
C ASN A 2 1.27 -1.96 11.72
N VAL A 3 2.37 -2.00 10.95
CA VAL A 3 2.30 -2.04 9.48
C VAL A 3 2.41 -3.50 9.02
N PRO A 4 1.41 -4.04 8.32
CA PRO A 4 1.39 -5.45 7.91
C PRO A 4 2.60 -5.88 7.08
N SER A 5 2.84 -7.20 7.04
CA SER A 5 3.90 -7.81 6.23
C SER A 5 3.74 -7.51 4.73
N THR A 6 4.83 -7.51 3.97
CA THR A 6 4.81 -7.33 2.51
C THR A 6 4.08 -8.44 1.76
N HIS A 7 3.84 -9.59 2.40
CA HIS A 7 3.11 -10.72 1.82
C HIS A 7 1.58 -10.57 1.91
N HIS A 8 1.11 -9.51 2.57
CA HIS A 8 -0.31 -9.29 2.77
C HIS A 8 -1.01 -8.94 1.44
N GLN A 9 -2.12 -9.64 1.15
CA GLN A 9 -2.80 -9.59 -0.14
C GLN A 9 -3.29 -8.17 -0.51
N ALA A 10 -3.72 -7.38 0.48
CA ALA A 10 -4.14 -5.98 0.26
C ALA A 10 -3.06 -5.09 -0.42
N TRP A 11 -1.76 -5.33 -0.20
CA TRP A 11 -0.71 -4.59 -0.91
C TRP A 11 -0.72 -4.88 -2.40
N LYS A 12 -0.88 -6.17 -2.75
CA LYS A 12 -0.98 -6.63 -4.13
C LYS A 12 -2.25 -6.11 -4.79
N ASP A 13 -3.39 -6.19 -4.11
CA ASP A 13 -4.67 -5.76 -4.64
C ASP A 13 -4.71 -4.24 -4.90
N LEU A 14 -4.05 -3.47 -4.03
CA LEU A 14 -3.85 -2.03 -4.22
C LEU A 14 -3.01 -1.73 -5.47
N LEU A 15 -1.83 -2.36 -5.61
CA LEU A 15 -0.91 -2.08 -6.71
C LEU A 15 -1.36 -2.63 -8.06
N THR A 16 -2.25 -3.62 -8.06
CA THR A 16 -2.85 -4.19 -9.28
C THR A 16 -4.17 -3.52 -9.66
N GLY A 17 -4.64 -2.54 -8.88
CA GLY A 17 -5.92 -1.87 -9.12
C GLY A 17 -7.15 -2.74 -8.87
N LYS A 18 -7.00 -3.90 -8.22
CA LYS A 18 -8.14 -4.73 -7.81
C LYS A 18 -8.99 -4.05 -6.74
N GLN A 19 -8.35 -3.26 -5.89
CA GLN A 19 -9.04 -2.48 -4.87
C GLN A 19 -8.52 -1.05 -4.81
N HIS A 20 -9.47 -0.12 -4.82
CA HIS A 20 -9.22 1.31 -4.79
C HIS A 20 -9.56 1.86 -3.40
N TYR A 21 -8.74 2.77 -2.91
CA TYR A 21 -8.92 3.41 -1.61
C TYR A 21 -8.78 4.91 -1.76
N ASP A 22 -9.63 5.65 -1.05
CA ASP A 22 -9.52 7.10 -0.97
C ASP A 22 -8.58 7.49 0.18
N PHE A 23 -7.30 7.63 -0.15
CA PHE A 23 -6.25 7.98 0.81
C PHE A 23 -6.25 9.47 1.15
N GLU A 24 -6.06 9.81 2.41
CA GLU A 24 -5.96 11.21 2.88
C GLU A 24 -4.56 11.79 2.70
N SER A 25 -3.53 10.94 2.71
CA SER A 25 -2.15 11.37 2.53
C SER A 25 -1.79 11.50 1.06
N PHE A 26 -1.40 12.72 0.65
CA PHE A 26 -0.88 12.96 -0.70
C PHE A 26 0.35 12.10 -1.01
N ALA A 27 1.22 11.86 -0.02
CA ALA A 27 2.38 11.00 -0.19
C ALA A 27 1.97 9.56 -0.53
N VAL A 28 0.93 9.03 0.12
CA VAL A 28 0.37 7.70 -0.15
C VAL A 28 -0.24 7.68 -1.56
N GLN A 29 -1.05 8.67 -1.92
CA GLN A 29 -1.65 8.74 -3.25
C GLN A 29 -0.58 8.75 -4.35
N MET A 30 0.49 9.53 -4.18
CA MET A 30 1.56 9.65 -5.16
C MET A 30 2.36 8.35 -5.31
N ILE A 31 2.78 7.74 -4.20
CA ILE A 31 3.56 6.50 -4.26
C ILE A 31 2.72 5.35 -4.83
N VAL A 32 1.44 5.25 -4.47
CA VAL A 32 0.54 4.22 -5.02
C VAL A 32 0.39 4.40 -6.52
N LYS A 33 0.15 5.62 -7.02
CA LYS A 33 0.06 5.87 -8.47
C LYS A 33 1.34 5.50 -9.19
N ARG A 34 2.51 5.91 -8.68
CA ARG A 34 3.83 5.60 -9.27
C ARG A 34 4.06 4.09 -9.34
N LEU A 35 3.82 3.39 -8.24
CA LEU A 35 4.07 1.95 -8.15
C LEU A 35 3.07 1.13 -8.94
N SER A 36 1.80 1.52 -8.96
CA SER A 36 0.78 0.86 -9.79
C SER A 36 1.09 1.01 -11.28
N LEU A 37 1.56 2.19 -11.70
CA LEU A 37 2.02 2.42 -13.07
C LEU A 37 3.23 1.53 -13.40
N LYS A 38 4.22 1.45 -12.51
CA LYS A 38 5.41 0.59 -12.67
C LYS A 38 5.02 -0.88 -12.84
N VAL A 39 4.11 -1.39 -12.00
CA VAL A 39 3.59 -2.76 -12.08
C VAL A 39 2.80 -2.98 -13.38
N SER A 40 2.03 -1.99 -13.83
CA SER A 40 1.27 -2.07 -15.07
C SER A 40 2.16 -2.06 -16.33
N GLN A 41 3.25 -1.30 -16.32
CA GLN A 41 4.17 -1.20 -17.46
C GLN A 41 5.11 -2.40 -17.55
N HIS A 42 5.47 -2.98 -16.40
CA HIS A 42 6.40 -4.10 -16.30
C HIS A 42 5.79 -5.20 -15.41
N PRO A 43 4.79 -5.96 -15.92
CA PRO A 43 4.14 -7.00 -15.14
C PRO A 43 5.09 -8.17 -14.92
N SER A 44 5.78 -8.18 -13.78
CA SER A 44 6.57 -9.32 -13.30
C SER A 44 6.41 -9.53 -11.79
N PRO A 45 6.57 -10.78 -11.30
CA PRO A 45 6.51 -11.07 -9.87
C PRO A 45 7.56 -10.31 -9.06
N GLU A 46 8.75 -10.08 -9.64
CA GLU A 46 9.84 -9.34 -9.02
C GLU A 46 9.51 -7.86 -8.86
N ILE A 47 8.97 -7.21 -9.91
CA ILE A 47 8.56 -5.80 -9.87
C ILE A 47 7.42 -5.59 -8.88
N LEU A 48 6.45 -6.50 -8.85
CA LEU A 48 5.36 -6.47 -7.88
C LEU A 48 5.89 -6.60 -6.44
N SER A 49 6.79 -7.56 -6.19
CA SER A 49 7.38 -7.79 -4.87
C SER A 49 8.22 -6.60 -4.39
N GLN A 50 9.01 -6.01 -5.28
CA GLN A 50 9.77 -4.80 -5.00
C GLN A 50 8.84 -3.62 -4.68
N SER A 51 7.78 -3.44 -5.47
CA SER A 51 6.81 -2.36 -5.28
C SER A 51 6.04 -2.51 -3.96
N MET A 52 5.66 -3.73 -3.56
CA MET A 52 5.04 -3.98 -2.26
C MET A 52 5.97 -3.63 -1.09
N ARG A 53 7.27 -3.92 -1.22
CA ARG A 53 8.28 -3.56 -0.21
C ARG A 53 8.43 -2.05 -0.08
N GLU A 54 8.60 -1.36 -1.20
CA GLU A 54 8.77 0.09 -1.26
C GLU A 54 7.54 0.83 -0.70
N LEU A 55 6.34 0.37 -1.06
CA LEU A 55 5.10 0.91 -0.51
C LEU A 55 5.05 0.75 1.01
N ARG A 56 5.36 -0.46 1.52
CA ARG A 56 5.37 -0.73 2.96
C ARG A 56 6.41 0.13 3.68
N GLU A 57 7.60 0.29 3.14
CA GLU A 57 8.66 1.12 3.74
C GLU A 57 8.21 2.57 3.90
N MET A 58 7.49 3.13 2.93
CA MET A 58 6.90 4.47 3.06
C MET A 58 5.92 4.53 4.25
N PHE A 59 5.05 3.53 4.41
CA PHE A 59 4.15 3.46 5.57
C PHE A 59 4.90 3.32 6.90
N VAL A 60 5.96 2.49 6.96
CA VAL A 60 6.78 2.29 8.17
C VAL A 60 7.49 3.59 8.56
N GLN A 61 8.12 4.27 7.61
CA GLN A 61 8.84 5.52 7.84
C GLN A 61 7.92 6.66 8.32
N ASN A 62 6.63 6.61 7.96
CA ASN A 62 5.67 7.67 8.25
C ASN A 62 4.54 7.24 9.21
N VAL A 63 4.69 6.12 9.91
CA VAL A 63 3.62 5.49 10.72
C VAL A 63 3.08 6.39 11.85
N ASN A 64 3.87 7.38 12.28
CA ASN A 64 3.50 8.31 13.34
C ASN A 64 2.61 9.47 12.83
N ALA A 65 2.48 9.65 11.52
CA ALA A 65 1.63 10.69 10.95
C ALA A 65 0.14 10.28 11.02
N PRO A 66 -0.76 11.12 11.58
CA PRO A 66 -2.17 10.75 11.75
C PRO A 66 -2.90 10.38 10.45
N LYS A 67 -2.59 11.07 9.34
CA LYS A 67 -3.16 10.74 8.02
C LYS A 67 -2.73 9.34 7.53
N ILE A 68 -1.48 8.97 7.77
CA ILE A 68 -0.93 7.66 7.41
C ILE A 68 -1.60 6.55 8.22
N GLN A 69 -1.83 6.79 9.51
CA GLN A 69 -2.56 5.83 10.36
C GLN A 69 -3.99 5.62 9.88
N ARG A 70 -4.69 6.69 9.48
CA ARG A 70 -6.04 6.57 8.89
C ARG A 70 -6.02 5.84 7.56
N ASP A 71 -5.02 6.09 6.71
CA ASP A 71 -4.86 5.39 5.44
C ASP A 71 -4.55 3.90 5.63
N LEU A 72 -3.69 3.55 6.59
CA LEU A 72 -3.48 2.16 7.01
C LEU A 72 -4.78 1.53 7.49
N HIS A 73 -5.56 2.24 8.31
CA HIS A 73 -6.82 1.71 8.80
C HIS A 73 -7.79 1.47 7.64
N LYS A 74 -7.91 2.39 6.67
CA LYS A 74 -8.73 2.17 5.46
C LYS A 74 -8.29 0.94 4.68
N LEU A 75 -6.98 0.74 4.54
CA LEU A 75 -6.40 -0.36 3.76
C LEU A 75 -6.61 -1.73 4.43
N PHE A 76 -6.59 -1.80 5.75
CA PHE A 76 -6.58 -3.06 6.51
C PHE A 76 -7.81 -3.30 7.41
N ARG A 77 -8.80 -2.39 7.42
CA ARG A 77 -10.00 -2.46 8.31
C ARG A 77 -10.74 -3.80 8.26
N LYS A 78 -10.75 -4.50 7.12
CA LYS A 78 -11.50 -5.75 6.97
C LYS A 78 -10.87 -6.96 7.67
N GLU A 79 -9.63 -6.89 8.11
CA GLU A 79 -8.91 -8.01 8.74
C GLU A 79 -8.76 -7.91 10.26
N GLU A 80 -9.26 -6.83 10.90
CA GLU A 80 -9.31 -6.72 12.38
C GLU A 80 -10.55 -7.39 13.01
N LEU A 81 -11.31 -8.18 12.23
CA LEU A 81 -12.55 -8.86 12.66
C LEU A 81 -12.48 -10.40 12.54
N GLN A 82 -11.28 -10.98 12.50
CA GLN A 82 -11.09 -12.44 12.56
C GLN A 82 -10.22 -12.83 13.75
#